data_AF-A0A5C3MJI0-F1
#
_entry.id   AF-A0A5C3MJI0-F1
#
_cell.length_a   1.000
_cell.length_b   1.000
_cell.length_c   1.000
_cell.angle_alpha   90.00
_cell.angle_beta   90.00
_cell.angle_gamma   90.00
#
_symmetry.space_group_name_H-M   'P 1'
#
loop_
_entity.id
_entity.type
_entity.pdbx_description
1 polymer ?
#
loop_
_entity_poly.entity_id
_entity_poly.type
_entity_poly.pdbx_seq_one_letter_code
_entity_poly.pdbx_strand_id
1 'polypeptide(L)'
;MSKHSLSPAPLPPSKRLHALSSSTRRGDALQPFSFNDSLYDELILCIFSHLSWVDLCSVQPTNRNWARLAADNELWRKLYLRVYGRTRLRGARGFISRADGREVKPLPGRAKTDDFKDWKWMFRISSNWRKGRCTVEKIVSEPPPIPQDDLELPYQTHILLAGTLTITASSHPSSLPLVRISSLRDSEHNLVCESKHAGSCQITALAMDQSPPSSGQLRIASFLSTGEFFVFLVNHSHGKPSSPSKKLVYVPARQSNRTSPIIQAVYHHPLLITLSQAFTLSLYDLSSDTIKHTQTLSSYTSFPPSSLVLSNPTPTTYKLVLAYATPVYPAHWSVGATELIISGSSSSPSPTFSQQISDPILEPMTVQTTRTIRTLEVPPGWMDDSKLRSMREQWSRKVSCVADTQTDGKWLVLAPGNSSSSSPSSSSSYHGSTSSFPPSSSLFSGSYSSSSGVASSPSHSSTNLQLYRLSLPASSSSVSSSPPKLTFVRSLHGQIGPISALALADGRCVSLGSNGSIWVWDLEGGTGAEVAVSSELASSIGYDGHLAKGNVCFDERRIITATGGNILVRRFDI
;
A
#
# COMPACT_ATOMS: atom_id res chain seq x y z
N MET A 1 71.54 11.57 29.63
CA MET A 1 70.64 12.43 28.83
C MET A 1 69.88 11.50 27.89
N SER A 2 68.56 11.46 27.76
CA SER A 2 67.45 12.30 28.22
C SER A 2 66.25 11.39 28.50
N LYS A 3 65.62 11.57 29.67
CA LYS A 3 64.29 11.03 29.98
C LYS A 3 63.29 11.89 29.22
N HIS A 4 62.55 11.34 28.27
CA HIS A 4 61.41 12.03 27.67
C HIS A 4 60.12 11.59 28.35
N SER A 5 59.46 12.59 28.95
CA SER A 5 58.19 12.52 29.65
C SER A 5 57.05 12.21 28.69
N LEU A 6 56.22 11.23 29.06
CA LEU A 6 54.88 11.07 28.54
C LEU A 6 54.05 12.31 28.95
N SER A 7 53.41 12.94 27.97
CA SER A 7 52.44 14.02 28.17
C SER A 7 51.26 13.54 29.03
N PRO A 8 50.76 14.33 29.98
CA PRO A 8 49.58 13.95 30.76
C PRO A 8 48.32 14.17 29.91
N ALA A 9 47.57 13.10 29.67
CA ALA A 9 46.21 13.19 29.15
C ALA A 9 45.32 13.96 30.16
N PRO A 10 44.42 14.85 29.72
CA PRO A 10 43.52 15.55 30.62
C PRO A 10 42.54 14.55 31.25
N LEU A 11 42.55 14.48 32.59
CA LEU A 11 41.59 13.69 33.36
C LEU A 11 40.15 14.19 33.13
N PRO A 12 39.13 13.30 33.18
CA PRO A 12 37.73 13.72 33.14
C PRO A 12 37.41 14.64 34.32
N PRO A 13 36.46 15.59 34.16
CA PRO A 13 36.12 16.56 35.21
C PRO A 13 35.67 15.84 36.48
N SER A 14 36.18 16.31 37.61
CA SER A 14 35.90 15.74 38.93
C SER A 14 34.41 15.80 39.26
N LYS A 15 33.94 14.68 39.83
CA LYS A 15 32.61 14.50 40.41
C LYS A 15 32.33 15.63 41.40
N ARG A 16 31.20 16.34 41.22
CA ARG A 16 30.78 17.47 42.08
C ARG A 16 30.97 17.13 43.56
N LEU A 17 31.73 17.97 44.25
CA LEU A 17 31.84 17.96 45.70
C LEU A 17 30.43 18.13 46.30
N HIS A 18 30.01 17.15 47.09
CA HIS A 18 28.92 17.35 48.03
C HIS A 18 29.40 18.40 49.05
N ALA A 19 28.82 19.59 48.98
CA ALA A 19 29.01 20.59 50.02
C ALA A 19 28.45 20.03 51.34
N LEU A 20 29.35 19.63 52.24
CA LEU A 20 29.07 19.49 53.66
C LEU A 20 28.81 20.90 54.20
N SER A 21 27.57 21.35 54.14
CA SER A 21 27.15 22.59 54.80
C SER A 21 27.08 22.32 56.30
N SER A 22 28.07 22.82 57.02
CA SER A 22 28.04 23.03 58.46
C SER A 22 26.78 23.78 58.87
N SER A 23 26.12 23.28 59.91
CA SER A 23 24.95 23.90 60.53
C SER A 23 25.27 25.32 61.00
N THR A 24 24.57 26.31 60.48
CA THR A 24 24.33 27.56 61.21
C THR A 24 22.90 27.97 60.93
N ARG A 25 22.05 27.84 61.95
CA ARG A 25 20.64 28.21 61.92
C ARG A 25 20.51 29.73 62.09
N ARG A 26 19.57 30.28 61.31
CA ARG A 26 18.73 31.49 61.49
C ARG A 26 19.10 32.74 60.68
N GLY A 27 18.20 32.97 59.72
CA GLY A 27 17.95 34.18 58.96
C GLY A 27 17.05 33.78 57.79
N ASP A 28 15.73 33.99 57.92
CA ASP A 28 14.68 33.68 56.92
C ASP A 28 14.93 34.38 55.58
N ALA A 29 15.85 33.83 54.78
CA ALA A 29 15.91 34.10 53.36
C ALA A 29 14.90 33.17 52.69
N LEU A 30 13.76 33.74 52.27
CA LEU A 30 12.77 33.10 51.41
C LEU A 30 13.50 32.25 50.38
N GLN A 31 13.44 30.92 50.51
CA GLN A 31 13.90 30.05 49.44
C GLN A 31 13.11 30.48 48.21
N PRO A 32 13.78 30.83 47.09
CA PRO A 32 13.06 31.16 45.88
C PRO A 32 12.27 29.92 45.51
N PHE A 33 10.97 29.98 45.79
CA PHE A 33 10.03 28.92 45.49
C PHE A 33 10.17 28.61 44.01
N SER A 34 10.80 27.47 43.70
CA SER A 34 10.93 27.06 42.32
C SER A 34 9.53 26.67 41.85
N PHE A 35 9.23 26.92 40.57
CA PHE A 35 7.94 26.57 39.97
C PHE A 35 7.55 25.10 40.21
N ASN A 36 8.53 24.21 40.45
CA ASN A 36 8.34 22.81 40.81
C ASN A 36 7.84 22.58 42.25
N ASP A 37 8.23 23.45 43.18
CA ASP A 37 7.91 23.30 44.59
C ASP A 37 6.59 24.01 44.94
N SER A 38 6.10 24.87 44.05
CA SER A 38 4.87 25.65 44.24
C SER A 38 3.64 25.11 43.51
N LEU A 39 3.82 24.27 42.50
CA LEU A 39 2.71 23.80 41.66
C LEU A 39 2.60 22.28 41.69
N TYR A 40 1.37 21.79 41.77
CA TYR A 40 1.08 20.38 41.59
C TYR A 40 1.38 19.94 40.16
N ASP A 41 1.78 18.68 40.00
CA ASP A 41 2.08 18.05 38.69
C ASP A 41 0.97 18.30 37.66
N GLU A 42 -0.30 18.25 38.06
CA GLU A 42 -1.45 18.47 37.16
C GLU A 42 -1.50 19.90 36.57
N LEU A 43 -1.09 20.90 37.36
CA LEU A 43 -1.01 22.29 36.88
C LEU A 43 0.16 22.45 35.92
N ILE A 44 1.30 21.80 36.20
CA ILE A 44 2.45 21.78 35.31
C ILE A 44 2.11 21.07 34.00
N LEU A 45 1.40 19.94 34.05
CA LEU A 45 0.90 19.23 32.87
C LEU A 45 -0.10 20.07 32.07
N CYS A 46 -0.98 20.81 32.75
CA CYS A 46 -1.89 21.75 32.11
C CYS A 46 -1.11 22.84 31.34
N ILE A 47 -0.08 23.41 31.96
CA ILE A 47 0.79 24.41 31.32
C ILE A 47 1.56 23.80 30.14
N PHE A 48 2.11 22.60 30.32
CA PHE A 48 2.80 21.87 29.26
C PHE A 48 1.87 21.52 28.09
N SER A 49 0.56 21.36 28.31
CA SER A 49 -0.42 21.08 27.25
C SER A 49 -0.60 22.21 26.23
N HIS A 50 -0.17 23.42 26.59
CA HIS A 50 -0.15 24.60 25.73
C HIS A 50 1.17 24.78 24.96
N LEU A 51 2.23 24.05 25.33
CA LEU A 51 3.54 24.14 24.67
C LEU A 51 3.56 23.42 23.32
N SER A 52 4.44 23.86 22.42
CA SER A 52 4.73 23.14 21.18
C SER A 52 5.59 21.90 21.44
N TRP A 53 5.65 20.95 20.50
CA TRP A 53 6.54 19.78 20.65
C TRP A 53 8.02 20.17 20.71
N VAL A 54 8.39 21.32 20.13
CA VAL A 54 9.76 21.85 20.20
C VAL A 54 10.07 22.30 21.62
N ASP A 55 9.16 23.09 22.21
CA ASP A 55 9.32 23.61 23.57
C ASP A 55 9.28 22.48 24.61
N LEU A 56 8.41 21.48 24.43
CA LEU A 56 8.37 20.29 25.28
C LEU A 56 9.70 19.52 25.27
N CYS A 57 10.37 19.44 24.12
CA CYS A 57 11.70 18.84 24.05
C CYS A 57 12.76 19.74 24.71
N SER A 58 12.66 21.06 24.58
CA SER A 58 13.56 22.03 25.22
C SER A 58 13.42 22.10 26.74
N VAL A 59 12.24 21.75 27.27
CA VAL A 59 11.90 21.69 28.70
C VAL A 59 12.46 20.42 29.37
N GLN A 60 12.64 19.32 28.64
CA GLN A 60 13.18 18.06 29.19
C GLN A 60 14.58 18.18 29.85
N PRO A 61 15.57 18.91 29.31
CA PRO A 61 16.88 19.01 29.93
C PRO A 61 16.94 19.90 31.18
N THR A 62 15.87 20.59 31.59
CA THR A 62 15.95 21.56 32.71
C THR A 62 16.07 20.89 34.08
N ASN A 63 15.28 19.85 34.35
CA ASN A 63 15.28 19.07 35.60
C ASN A 63 14.65 17.69 35.37
N ARG A 64 14.97 16.69 36.21
CA ARG A 64 14.39 15.33 36.20
C ARG A 64 12.86 15.35 36.32
N ASN A 65 12.28 16.24 37.14
CA ASN A 65 10.81 16.32 37.25
C ASN A 65 10.18 16.83 35.94
N TRP A 66 10.77 17.86 35.33
CA TRP A 66 10.32 18.40 34.05
C TRP A 66 10.51 17.40 32.91
N ALA A 67 11.62 16.65 32.91
CA ALA A 67 11.84 15.56 31.97
C ALA A 67 10.74 14.49 32.05
N ARG A 68 10.34 14.10 33.27
CA ARG A 68 9.25 13.14 33.50
C ARG A 68 7.90 13.68 33.02
N LEU A 69 7.54 14.90 33.43
CA LEU A 69 6.24 15.51 33.10
C LEU A 69 6.13 15.88 31.61
N ALA A 70 7.21 16.37 30.99
CA ALA A 70 7.26 16.66 29.55
C ALA A 70 7.32 15.39 28.69
N ALA A 71 7.59 14.22 29.28
CA ALA A 71 7.50 12.91 28.63
C ALA A 71 6.16 12.21 28.92
N ASP A 72 5.21 12.87 29.57
CA ASP A 72 3.90 12.30 29.87
C ASP A 72 3.17 11.82 28.61
N ASN A 73 2.60 10.62 28.67
CA ASN A 73 2.06 9.97 27.50
C ASN A 73 0.74 10.58 27.02
N GLU A 74 -0.09 11.11 27.93
CA GLU A 74 -1.35 11.77 27.58
C GLU A 74 -1.10 13.17 26.98
N LEU A 75 -0.06 13.86 27.44
CA LEU A 75 0.41 15.10 26.81
C LEU A 75 0.81 14.85 25.34
N TRP A 76 1.67 13.85 25.09
CA TRP A 76 2.07 13.48 23.74
C TRP A 76 0.91 12.93 22.91
N ARG A 77 -0.06 12.23 23.51
CA ARG A 77 -1.29 11.79 22.84
C ARG A 77 -2.09 12.97 22.32
N LYS A 78 -2.37 13.95 23.18
CA LYS A 78 -3.13 15.16 22.79
C LYS A 78 -2.41 15.93 21.69
N LEU A 79 -1.09 16.09 21.82
CA LEU A 79 -0.26 16.76 20.83
C LEU A 79 -0.24 16.01 19.49
N TYR A 80 -0.11 14.69 19.53
CA TYR A 80 -0.18 13.83 18.36
C TYR A 80 -1.53 13.96 17.65
N LEU A 81 -2.63 13.85 18.38
CA LEU A 81 -3.98 13.98 17.82
C LEU A 81 -4.24 15.38 17.27
N ARG A 82 -3.68 16.42 17.89
CA ARG A 82 -3.75 17.80 17.41
C ARG A 82 -2.99 17.99 16.08
N VAL A 83 -1.78 17.45 15.97
CA VAL A 83 -0.87 17.67 14.82
C VAL A 83 -1.11 16.72 13.65
N TYR A 84 -1.49 15.47 13.93
CA TYR A 84 -1.71 14.43 12.93
C TYR A 84 -3.18 14.06 12.74
N GLY A 85 -4.05 14.63 13.59
CA GLY A 85 -5.42 15.05 13.26
C GLY A 85 -6.48 13.97 13.11
N ARG A 86 -6.11 12.72 12.81
CA ARG A 86 -7.02 11.56 12.67
C ARG A 86 -6.22 10.31 13.02
N THR A 87 -6.82 9.33 13.69
CA THR A 87 -6.18 8.03 13.93
C THR A 87 -5.95 7.35 12.59
N ARG A 88 -4.80 7.60 11.97
CA ARG A 88 -4.38 7.01 10.69
C ARG A 88 -4.21 5.52 10.90
N LEU A 89 -5.15 4.76 10.33
CA LEU A 89 -5.28 3.30 10.30
C LEU A 89 -4.13 2.49 9.68
N ARG A 90 -2.86 2.88 9.81
CA ARG A 90 -1.71 1.94 9.79
C ARG A 90 -1.57 1.08 8.52
N GLY A 91 -0.71 1.56 7.60
CA GLY A 91 -0.38 0.96 6.30
C GLY A 91 -0.21 -0.57 6.27
N ALA A 92 -1.30 -1.29 6.16
CA ALA A 92 -1.28 -2.64 5.65
C ALA A 92 -2.55 -2.75 4.82
N ARG A 93 -2.47 -3.36 3.64
CA ARG A 93 -3.69 -3.81 2.96
C ARG A 93 -4.38 -4.79 3.90
N GLY A 94 -5.33 -4.29 4.70
CA GLY A 94 -6.00 -5.02 5.77
C GLY A 94 -5.81 -4.37 7.14
N PHE A 95 -6.55 -3.29 7.41
CA PHE A 95 -7.10 -2.95 8.73
C PHE A 95 -8.16 -1.84 8.53
N ILE A 96 -9.36 -2.23 8.09
CA ILE A 96 -10.50 -1.33 7.96
C ILE A 96 -11.60 -1.78 8.93
N SER A 97 -11.77 -1.02 10.01
CA SER A 97 -13.07 -0.89 10.67
C SER A 97 -13.48 0.57 10.61
N ARG A 98 -14.43 0.89 9.70
CA ARG A 98 -15.69 1.56 10.05
C ARG A 98 -16.59 1.81 8.84
N ALA A 99 -17.85 1.41 8.99
CA ALA A 99 -18.98 1.93 8.22
C ALA A 99 -20.14 2.45 9.11
N ASP A 100 -20.05 2.39 10.45
CA ASP A 100 -21.15 2.82 11.33
C ASP A 100 -20.65 3.64 12.54
N GLY A 101 -21.18 4.85 12.72
CA GLY A 101 -20.62 5.86 13.61
C GLY A 101 -20.72 5.52 15.10
N ARG A 102 -19.73 4.81 15.66
CA ARG A 102 -19.22 5.00 17.04
C ARG A 102 -17.91 4.25 17.32
N GLU A 103 -16.91 5.07 17.67
CA GLU A 103 -15.61 4.94 18.36
C GLU A 103 -14.71 3.71 18.31
N VAL A 104 -13.42 3.98 18.00
CA VAL A 104 -12.31 3.05 18.16
C VAL A 104 -12.26 2.73 19.66
N LYS A 105 -12.89 1.63 20.06
CA LYS A 105 -12.43 0.89 21.21
C LYS A 105 -11.31 -0.01 20.69
N PRO A 106 -10.02 0.31 20.93
CA PRO A 106 -9.11 -0.81 21.10
C PRO A 106 -9.62 -1.55 22.33
N LEU A 107 -9.90 -2.84 22.18
CA LEU A 107 -9.91 -3.91 23.19
C LEU A 107 -10.92 -4.98 22.76
N PRO A 108 -10.49 -6.24 22.63
CA PRO A 108 -11.04 -7.32 23.41
C PRO A 108 -10.31 -7.37 24.75
N GLY A 109 -11.09 -7.53 25.83
CA GLY A 109 -10.56 -7.85 27.14
C GLY A 109 -9.75 -9.15 27.11
N ARG A 110 -8.69 -9.16 27.93
CA ARG A 110 -7.88 -10.33 28.32
C ARG A 110 -7.07 -11.03 27.22
N ALA A 111 -6.01 -10.36 26.79
CA ALA A 111 -4.70 -11.00 26.71
C ALA A 111 -3.70 -10.03 27.36
N LYS A 112 -3.18 -10.43 28.52
CA LYS A 112 -2.23 -9.66 29.31
C LYS A 112 -0.87 -9.64 28.60
N THR A 113 -0.13 -8.55 28.81
CA THR A 113 1.28 -8.23 28.49
C THR A 113 1.59 -7.70 27.07
N ASP A 114 2.12 -6.45 27.04
CA ASP A 114 2.51 -5.52 25.95
C ASP A 114 1.37 -4.78 25.20
N ASP A 115 1.28 -3.44 25.12
CA ASP A 115 2.21 -2.36 25.44
C ASP A 115 1.45 -1.02 25.63
N PHE A 116 1.89 -0.22 26.60
CA PHE A 116 1.50 1.19 26.73
C PHE A 116 1.98 1.93 25.47
N LYS A 117 1.07 2.33 24.59
CA LYS A 117 1.41 3.00 23.33
C LYS A 117 2.18 4.30 23.62
N ASP A 118 3.47 4.32 23.28
CA ASP A 118 4.32 5.51 23.43
C ASP A 118 3.97 6.54 22.36
N TRP A 119 3.20 7.56 22.75
CA TRP A 119 2.77 8.63 21.85
C TRP A 119 3.90 9.55 21.43
N LYS A 120 4.96 9.69 22.22
CA LYS A 120 6.16 10.44 21.84
C LYS A 120 6.88 9.73 20.71
N TRP A 121 7.03 8.42 20.81
CA TRP A 121 7.58 7.59 19.73
C TRP A 121 6.71 7.64 18.46
N MET A 122 5.39 7.52 18.59
CA MET A 122 4.46 7.68 17.47
C MET A 122 4.55 9.06 16.79
N PHE A 123 4.73 10.12 17.59
CA PHE A 123 4.94 11.47 17.09
C PHE A 123 6.26 11.56 16.31
N ARG A 124 7.34 10.97 16.84
CA ARG A 124 8.65 10.93 16.18
C ARG A 124 8.57 10.23 14.82
N ILE A 125 7.99 9.04 14.76
CA ILE A 125 7.76 8.31 13.50
C ILE A 125 6.96 9.18 12.53
N SER A 126 5.85 9.77 12.96
CA SER A 126 5.00 10.58 12.08
C SER A 126 5.72 11.84 11.58
N SER A 127 6.60 12.42 12.39
CA SER A 127 7.49 13.52 11.97
C SER A 127 8.55 13.04 10.97
N ASN A 128 9.11 11.85 11.16
CA ASN A 128 10.06 11.24 10.24
C ASN A 128 9.42 11.01 8.87
N TRP A 129 8.21 10.44 8.84
CA TRP A 129 7.40 10.31 7.63
C TRP A 129 7.14 11.65 6.94
N ARG A 130 6.69 12.66 7.70
CA ARG A 130 6.41 14.01 7.16
C ARG A 130 7.65 14.67 6.55
N LYS A 131 8.84 14.34 7.05
CA LYS A 131 10.13 14.90 6.58
C LYS A 131 10.89 13.99 5.63
N GLY A 132 10.38 12.79 5.32
CA GLY A 132 11.09 11.78 4.52
C GLY A 132 12.37 11.23 5.18
N ARG A 133 12.52 11.37 6.51
CA ARG A 133 13.72 10.91 7.24
C ARG A 133 13.60 9.43 7.58
N CYS A 134 14.53 8.62 7.09
CA CYS A 134 14.58 7.19 7.36
C CYS A 134 16.02 6.67 7.35
N THR A 135 16.25 5.52 7.96
CA THR A 135 17.42 4.68 7.65
C THR A 135 17.10 3.75 6.49
N VAL A 136 18.12 3.38 5.71
CA VAL A 136 17.97 2.49 4.54
C VAL A 136 18.78 1.23 4.79
N GLU A 137 18.15 0.08 4.64
CA GLU A 137 18.73 -1.26 4.81
C GLU A 137 18.48 -2.07 3.53
N LYS A 138 19.46 -2.82 3.05
CA LYS A 138 19.32 -3.73 1.91
C LYS A 138 19.04 -5.13 2.43
N ILE A 139 17.95 -5.76 1.97
CA ILE A 139 17.77 -7.19 2.15
C ILE A 139 18.55 -7.85 1.03
N VAL A 140 19.63 -8.55 1.37
CA VAL A 140 20.40 -9.35 0.41
C VAL A 140 19.52 -10.53 0.01
N SER A 141 18.79 -10.39 -1.09
CA SER A 141 18.31 -11.54 -1.82
C SER A 141 19.43 -11.93 -2.78
N GLU A 142 19.91 -13.16 -2.68
CA GLU A 142 20.79 -13.73 -3.70
C GLU A 142 20.11 -13.54 -5.07
N PRO A 143 20.73 -12.84 -6.02
CA PRO A 143 20.17 -12.72 -7.35
C PRO A 143 20.13 -14.13 -7.94
N PRO A 144 19.00 -14.58 -8.53
CA PRO A 144 19.01 -15.83 -9.27
C PRO A 144 20.12 -15.74 -10.33
N PRO A 145 20.88 -16.82 -10.59
CA PRO A 145 21.87 -16.82 -11.65
C PRO A 145 21.16 -16.48 -12.95
N ILE A 146 21.43 -15.30 -13.51
CA ILE A 146 20.82 -14.82 -14.74
C ILE A 146 21.43 -15.66 -15.87
N PRO A 147 20.66 -16.54 -16.56
CA PRO A 147 21.10 -17.08 -17.82
C PRO A 147 21.15 -15.91 -18.81
N GLN A 148 22.27 -15.73 -19.50
CA GLN A 148 22.53 -14.58 -20.37
C GLN A 148 21.58 -14.46 -21.60
N ASP A 149 20.62 -15.38 -21.76
CA ASP A 149 19.82 -15.55 -22.97
C ASP A 149 18.33 -15.11 -22.88
N ASP A 150 17.76 -14.81 -21.69
CA ASP A 150 16.32 -14.47 -21.54
C ASP A 150 16.08 -12.98 -21.19
N LEU A 151 16.64 -12.07 -22.00
CA LEU A 151 16.58 -10.61 -21.81
C LEU A 151 15.20 -9.95 -22.07
N GLU A 152 14.14 -10.72 -22.33
CA GLU A 152 12.87 -10.16 -22.85
C GLU A 152 11.73 -9.96 -21.82
N LEU A 153 11.79 -10.54 -20.61
CA LEU A 153 10.69 -10.42 -19.64
C LEU A 153 11.03 -9.52 -18.43
N PRO A 154 10.18 -8.53 -18.09
CA PRO A 154 10.43 -7.63 -16.96
C PRO A 154 10.31 -8.41 -15.63
N TYR A 155 11.45 -8.59 -14.98
CA TYR A 155 11.55 -9.17 -13.63
C TYR A 155 10.81 -8.31 -12.59
N GLN A 156 9.89 -8.91 -11.83
CA GLN A 156 9.18 -8.28 -10.73
C GLN A 156 9.34 -9.09 -9.43
N THR A 157 9.54 -8.41 -8.30
CA THR A 157 9.45 -9.03 -6.98
C THR A 157 8.13 -8.60 -6.32
N HIS A 158 7.31 -9.58 -5.95
CA HIS A 158 6.10 -9.35 -5.15
C HIS A 158 6.49 -9.20 -3.67
N ILE A 159 5.94 -8.19 -2.99
CA ILE A 159 6.22 -7.92 -1.58
C ILE A 159 4.90 -7.77 -0.81
N LEU A 160 4.80 -8.41 0.35
CA LEU A 160 3.73 -8.20 1.33
C LEU A 160 4.32 -8.00 2.73
N LEU A 161 3.62 -7.24 3.57
CA LEU A 161 4.00 -6.96 4.95
C LEU A 161 2.98 -7.57 5.92
N ALA A 162 3.45 -8.35 6.88
CA ALA A 162 2.65 -8.92 7.98
C ALA A 162 3.29 -8.56 9.32
N GLY A 163 2.98 -7.37 9.85
CA GLY A 163 3.60 -6.90 11.08
C GLY A 163 5.12 -6.80 10.94
N THR A 164 5.86 -7.62 11.70
CA THR A 164 7.33 -7.68 11.61
C THR A 164 7.85 -8.51 10.45
N LEU A 165 7.01 -9.34 9.82
CA LEU A 165 7.38 -10.23 8.73
C LEU A 165 7.35 -9.51 7.39
N THR A 166 8.32 -9.83 6.55
CA THR A 166 8.40 -9.42 5.15
C THR A 166 8.26 -10.66 4.29
N ILE A 167 7.29 -10.66 3.39
CA ILE A 167 7.03 -11.79 2.49
C ILE A 167 7.42 -11.35 1.09
N THR A 168 8.25 -12.13 0.41
CA THR A 168 8.78 -11.83 -0.91
C THR A 168 8.61 -13.01 -1.83
N ALA A 169 8.31 -12.76 -3.11
CA ALA A 169 8.28 -13.78 -4.13
C ALA A 169 8.82 -13.21 -5.45
N SER A 170 9.63 -14.01 -6.13
CA SER A 170 10.16 -13.66 -7.45
C SER A 170 9.14 -14.03 -8.53
N SER A 171 8.96 -13.17 -9.53
CA SER A 171 8.24 -13.50 -10.76
C SER A 171 9.14 -14.20 -11.78
N HIS A 172 10.35 -14.64 -11.42
CA HIS A 172 11.20 -15.38 -12.34
C HIS A 172 10.62 -16.78 -12.61
N PRO A 173 10.54 -17.23 -13.87
CA PRO A 173 10.16 -18.60 -14.19
C PRO A 173 11.10 -19.61 -13.50
N SER A 174 10.54 -20.55 -12.76
CA SER A 174 11.28 -21.59 -12.04
C SER A 174 10.49 -22.90 -12.06
N SER A 175 11.18 -24.04 -12.01
CA SER A 175 10.54 -25.34 -11.76
C SER A 175 9.98 -25.44 -10.34
N LEU A 176 10.55 -24.69 -9.40
CA LEU A 176 10.16 -24.63 -8.00
C LEU A 176 10.06 -23.17 -7.56
N PRO A 177 8.95 -22.47 -7.87
CA PRO A 177 8.76 -21.12 -7.40
C PRO A 177 8.58 -21.08 -5.87
N LEU A 178 9.22 -20.08 -5.26
CA LEU A 178 9.34 -19.95 -3.81
C LEU A 178 8.76 -18.62 -3.33
N VAL A 179 8.05 -18.68 -2.20
CA VAL A 179 7.71 -17.48 -1.40
C VAL A 179 8.58 -17.49 -0.16
N ARG A 180 9.40 -16.46 0.03
CA ARG A 180 10.27 -16.31 1.20
C ARG A 180 9.61 -15.41 2.23
N ILE A 181 9.54 -15.89 3.48
CA ILE A 181 9.09 -15.13 4.65
C ILE A 181 10.32 -14.86 5.50
N SER A 182 10.68 -13.59 5.66
CA SER A 182 11.78 -13.17 6.52
C SER A 182 11.27 -12.34 7.69
N SER A 183 11.89 -12.55 8.86
CA SER A 183 11.71 -11.71 10.05
C SER A 183 12.96 -10.87 10.26
N LEU A 184 12.83 -9.72 10.92
CA LEU A 184 13.96 -8.85 11.30
C LEU A 184 14.99 -9.52 12.23
N ARG A 185 14.69 -10.72 12.75
CA ARG A 185 15.55 -11.52 13.65
C ARG A 185 16.16 -12.76 12.98
N ASP A 186 16.37 -12.71 11.66
CA ASP A 186 17.06 -13.73 10.86
C ASP A 186 16.38 -15.11 10.72
N SER A 187 15.10 -15.25 11.09
CA SER A 187 14.34 -16.45 10.73
C SER A 187 13.78 -16.31 9.31
N GLU A 188 14.34 -17.08 8.37
CA GLU A 188 13.80 -17.22 7.02
C GLU A 188 13.06 -18.55 6.85
N HIS A 189 11.87 -18.49 6.24
CA HIS A 189 11.10 -19.67 5.85
C HIS A 189 10.72 -19.59 4.38
N ASN A 190 10.82 -20.71 3.68
CA ASN A 190 10.48 -20.81 2.27
C ASN A 190 9.20 -21.63 2.09
N LEU A 191 8.26 -21.10 1.30
CA LEU A 191 7.04 -21.80 0.87
C LEU A 191 7.25 -22.28 -0.56
N VAL A 192 7.24 -23.59 -0.76
CA VAL A 192 7.39 -24.20 -2.10
C VAL A 192 6.03 -24.30 -2.78
N CYS A 193 5.92 -23.65 -3.93
CA CYS A 193 4.73 -23.66 -4.79
C CYS A 193 4.94 -24.64 -5.95
N GLU A 194 4.94 -25.94 -5.65
CA GLU A 194 5.11 -26.99 -6.66
C GLU A 194 3.90 -27.09 -7.59
N SER A 195 4.12 -26.78 -8.87
CA SER A 195 3.10 -26.87 -9.92
C SER A 195 2.82 -28.33 -10.29
N LYS A 196 1.56 -28.69 -10.55
CA LYS A 196 1.24 -30.02 -11.12
C LYS A 196 1.52 -30.11 -12.61
N HIS A 197 1.60 -28.98 -13.28
CA HIS A 197 1.92 -28.90 -14.70
C HIS A 197 3.42 -28.97 -14.89
N ALA A 198 3.87 -29.78 -15.86
CA ALA A 198 5.27 -29.86 -16.24
C ALA A 198 5.74 -28.55 -16.89
N GLY A 199 6.89 -28.03 -16.47
CA GLY A 199 7.50 -26.82 -17.01
C GLY A 199 7.88 -25.80 -15.96
N SER A 200 8.50 -24.70 -16.39
CA SER A 200 8.77 -23.55 -15.53
C SER A 200 7.49 -22.76 -15.31
N CYS A 201 7.28 -22.30 -14.09
CA CYS A 201 6.17 -21.43 -13.73
C CYS A 201 6.67 -20.27 -12.86
N GLN A 202 5.91 -19.18 -12.84
CA GLN A 202 6.27 -17.98 -12.08
C GLN A 202 5.14 -17.59 -11.15
N ILE A 203 5.48 -16.94 -10.04
CA ILE A 203 4.49 -16.33 -9.15
C ILE A 203 4.04 -15.02 -9.80
N THR A 204 2.72 -14.86 -9.94
CA THR A 204 2.10 -13.73 -10.64
C THR A 204 1.39 -12.77 -9.69
N ALA A 205 0.93 -13.27 -8.54
CA ALA A 205 0.34 -12.47 -7.47
C ALA A 205 0.51 -13.15 -6.11
N LEU A 206 0.40 -12.34 -5.05
CA LEU A 206 0.29 -12.79 -3.66
C LEU A 206 -0.89 -12.08 -3.01
N ALA A 207 -1.56 -12.75 -2.07
CA ALA A 207 -2.54 -12.13 -1.19
C ALA A 207 -2.38 -12.64 0.24
N MET A 208 -2.67 -11.77 1.21
CA MET A 208 -2.67 -12.09 2.63
C MET A 208 -4.09 -12.06 3.17
N ASP A 209 -4.38 -12.94 4.12
CA ASP A 209 -5.65 -12.95 4.83
C ASP A 209 -5.80 -11.69 5.70
N GLN A 210 -6.85 -10.93 5.42
CA GLN A 210 -7.20 -9.70 6.12
C GLN A 210 -8.24 -9.92 7.23
N SER A 211 -8.65 -11.16 7.48
CA SER A 211 -9.57 -11.47 8.58
C SER A 211 -8.90 -11.23 9.95
N PRO A 212 -9.69 -10.98 11.02
CA PRO A 212 -9.13 -10.79 12.36
C PRO A 212 -8.25 -11.99 12.75
N PRO A 213 -7.03 -11.77 13.24
CA PRO A 213 -6.08 -12.85 13.46
C PRO A 213 -6.64 -13.85 14.48
N SER A 214 -6.96 -15.07 14.03
CA SER A 214 -7.20 -16.20 14.91
C SER A 214 -5.87 -16.60 15.54
N SER A 215 -5.68 -16.30 16.83
CA SER A 215 -4.53 -16.70 17.67
C SER A 215 -3.22 -16.99 16.91
N GLY A 216 -2.55 -15.93 16.44
CA GLY A 216 -1.22 -16.03 15.86
C GLY A 216 -1.13 -16.75 14.50
N GLN A 217 -2.23 -17.01 13.80
CA GLN A 217 -2.17 -17.62 12.46
C GLN A 217 -2.14 -16.56 11.35
N LEU A 218 -1.23 -16.73 10.40
CA LEU A 218 -1.13 -15.94 9.18
C LEU A 218 -1.43 -16.83 7.98
N ARG A 219 -2.37 -16.43 7.12
CA ARG A 219 -2.68 -17.14 5.88
C ARG A 219 -2.22 -16.34 4.68
N ILE A 220 -1.56 -17.02 3.75
CA ILE A 220 -0.96 -16.42 2.56
C ILE A 220 -1.42 -17.23 1.35
N ALA A 221 -1.97 -16.55 0.35
CA ALA A 221 -2.29 -17.12 -0.94
C ALA A 221 -1.22 -16.73 -1.99
N SER A 222 -0.72 -17.70 -2.75
CA SER A 222 0.19 -17.47 -3.88
C SER A 222 -0.42 -18.00 -5.18
N PHE A 223 -0.23 -17.26 -6.28
CA PHE A 223 -0.84 -17.55 -7.57
C PHE A 223 0.25 -17.77 -8.63
N LEU A 224 0.20 -18.90 -9.33
CA LEU A 224 1.14 -19.24 -10.38
C LEU A 224 0.64 -18.80 -11.77
N SER A 225 1.57 -18.66 -12.71
CA SER A 225 1.26 -18.39 -14.13
C SER A 225 0.41 -19.47 -14.78
N THR A 226 0.42 -20.70 -14.27
CA THR A 226 -0.45 -21.81 -14.70
C THR A 226 -1.93 -21.61 -14.32
N GLY A 227 -2.22 -20.67 -13.42
CA GLY A 227 -3.54 -20.45 -12.83
C GLY A 227 -3.85 -21.32 -11.61
N GLU A 228 -2.88 -22.13 -11.18
CA GLU A 228 -2.89 -22.79 -9.88
C GLU A 228 -2.66 -21.77 -8.76
N PHE A 229 -3.23 -22.03 -7.59
CA PHE A 229 -2.92 -21.25 -6.41
C PHE A 229 -2.87 -22.08 -5.13
N PHE A 230 -2.08 -21.62 -4.18
CA PHE A 230 -1.84 -22.29 -2.91
C PHE A 230 -2.22 -21.37 -1.78
N VAL A 231 -2.89 -21.90 -0.75
CA VAL A 231 -3.11 -21.19 0.52
C VAL A 231 -2.29 -21.87 1.60
N PHE A 232 -1.33 -21.11 2.14
CA PHE A 232 -0.46 -21.53 3.23
C PHE A 232 -0.97 -20.98 4.55
N LEU A 233 -0.73 -21.73 5.63
CA LEU A 233 -0.95 -21.34 7.01
C LEU A 233 0.40 -21.29 7.71
N VAL A 234 0.71 -20.15 8.33
CA VAL A 234 1.95 -19.91 9.07
C VAL A 234 1.55 -19.56 10.49
N ASN A 235 1.88 -20.41 11.47
CA ASN A 235 1.64 -20.04 12.86
C ASN A 235 2.77 -19.13 13.34
N HIS A 236 2.40 -18.12 14.10
CA HIS A 236 3.26 -17.10 14.67
C HIS A 236 2.99 -17.08 16.19
N SER A 237 3.38 -18.14 16.87
CA SER A 237 3.40 -18.19 18.33
C SER A 237 4.71 -17.55 18.82
N HIS A 238 4.62 -16.52 19.67
CA HIS A 238 5.76 -15.89 20.35
C HIS A 238 6.88 -15.34 19.44
N GLY A 239 6.53 -14.67 18.33
CA GLY A 239 7.51 -13.92 17.53
C GLY A 239 8.43 -14.78 16.64
N LYS A 240 8.28 -16.11 16.67
CA LYS A 240 8.93 -17.04 15.74
C LYS A 240 7.88 -17.64 14.80
N PRO A 241 8.07 -17.58 13.47
CA PRO A 241 7.22 -18.33 12.56
C PRO A 241 7.47 -19.83 12.80
N SER A 242 6.41 -20.61 13.00
CA SER A 242 6.49 -22.06 12.92
C SER A 242 6.66 -22.49 11.46
N SER A 243 7.08 -23.73 11.24
CA SER A 243 7.11 -24.32 9.90
C SER A 243 5.76 -24.09 9.20
N PRO A 244 5.76 -23.52 7.99
CA PRO A 244 4.55 -23.21 7.26
C PRO A 244 3.90 -24.50 6.75
N SER A 245 2.57 -24.58 6.83
CA SER A 245 1.81 -25.71 6.30
C SER A 245 0.99 -25.29 5.08
N LYS A 246 0.99 -26.15 4.04
CA LYS A 246 0.15 -25.98 2.86
C LYS A 246 -1.26 -26.44 3.23
N LYS A 247 -2.25 -25.53 3.22
CA LYS A 247 -3.62 -25.84 3.64
C LYS A 247 -4.51 -26.22 2.45
N LEU A 248 -4.51 -25.40 1.40
CA LEU A 248 -5.37 -25.59 0.23
C LEU A 248 -4.58 -25.46 -1.07
N VAL A 249 -4.97 -26.23 -2.08
CA VAL A 249 -4.41 -26.17 -3.43
C VAL A 249 -5.55 -26.14 -4.44
N TYR A 250 -5.56 -25.12 -5.28
CA TYR A 250 -6.45 -25.05 -6.43
C TYR A 250 -5.70 -25.42 -7.69
N VAL A 251 -6.23 -26.38 -8.43
CA VAL A 251 -5.76 -26.72 -9.77
C VAL A 251 -6.92 -26.52 -10.73
N PRO A 252 -6.83 -25.57 -11.67
CA PRO A 252 -7.89 -25.36 -12.65
C PRO A 252 -7.98 -26.58 -13.58
N ALA A 253 -9.20 -27.01 -13.90
CA ALA A 253 -9.42 -28.13 -14.82
C ALA A 253 -8.89 -27.84 -16.23
N ARG A 254 -8.94 -26.57 -16.65
CA ARG A 254 -8.34 -26.06 -17.88
C ARG A 254 -7.79 -24.66 -17.65
N GLN A 255 -6.65 -24.37 -18.26
CA GLN A 255 -6.14 -23.00 -18.31
C GLN A 255 -7.10 -22.14 -19.15
N SER A 256 -7.48 -20.97 -18.63
CA SER A 256 -8.40 -20.06 -19.27
C SER A 256 -8.03 -18.62 -18.94
N ASN A 257 -8.52 -17.67 -19.73
CA ASN A 257 -8.35 -16.22 -19.46
C ASN A 257 -8.90 -15.79 -18.09
N ARG A 258 -9.78 -16.59 -17.48
CA ARG A 258 -10.29 -16.40 -16.11
C ARG A 258 -9.25 -16.77 -15.05
N THR A 259 -8.51 -17.85 -15.28
CA THR A 259 -7.66 -18.47 -14.25
C THR A 259 -6.20 -18.10 -14.40
N SER A 260 -5.74 -17.65 -15.57
CA SER A 260 -4.33 -17.42 -15.83
C SER A 260 -4.09 -16.27 -16.83
N PRO A 261 -3.05 -15.43 -16.61
CA PRO A 261 -2.38 -15.22 -15.32
C PRO A 261 -3.23 -14.37 -14.38
N ILE A 262 -3.09 -14.57 -13.07
CA ILE A 262 -3.74 -13.75 -12.05
C ILE A 262 -2.84 -12.55 -11.74
N ILE A 263 -3.35 -11.33 -11.93
CA ILE A 263 -2.56 -10.10 -11.74
C ILE A 263 -2.74 -9.52 -10.34
N GLN A 264 -3.89 -9.76 -9.71
CA GLN A 264 -4.20 -9.29 -8.36
C GLN A 264 -5.12 -10.26 -7.63
N ALA A 265 -5.02 -10.29 -6.31
CA ALA A 265 -5.94 -11.00 -5.45
C ALA A 265 -6.10 -10.27 -4.12
N VAL A 266 -7.26 -10.45 -3.49
CA VAL A 266 -7.54 -10.00 -2.13
C VAL A 266 -8.21 -11.12 -1.37
N TYR A 267 -7.85 -11.27 -0.11
CA TYR A 267 -8.25 -12.40 0.70
C TYR A 267 -8.72 -11.95 2.08
N HIS A 268 -9.92 -12.35 2.45
CA HIS A 268 -10.43 -12.21 3.81
C HIS A 268 -11.18 -13.50 4.11
N HIS A 269 -10.60 -14.39 4.90
CA HIS A 269 -11.16 -15.71 5.13
C HIS A 269 -12.64 -15.63 5.59
N PRO A 270 -13.55 -16.39 4.95
CA PRO A 270 -13.34 -17.43 3.94
C PRO A 270 -13.35 -16.96 2.46
N LEU A 271 -13.57 -15.68 2.17
CA LEU A 271 -13.70 -15.17 0.81
C LEU A 271 -12.33 -14.84 0.18
N LEU A 272 -12.02 -15.49 -0.94
CA LEU A 272 -10.89 -15.16 -1.80
C LEU A 272 -11.37 -14.62 -3.14
N ILE A 273 -10.83 -13.49 -3.58
CA ILE A 273 -11.17 -12.86 -4.86
C ILE A 273 -9.90 -12.71 -5.69
N THR A 274 -9.96 -13.14 -6.93
CA THR A 274 -8.87 -12.99 -7.90
C THR A 274 -9.29 -12.13 -9.08
N LEU A 275 -8.33 -11.44 -9.68
CA LEU A 275 -8.48 -10.69 -10.92
C LEU A 275 -7.42 -11.15 -11.92
N SER A 276 -7.87 -11.65 -13.07
CA SER A 276 -6.98 -12.10 -14.15
C SER A 276 -6.49 -10.96 -15.03
N GLN A 277 -5.46 -11.21 -15.83
CA GLN A 277 -4.97 -10.25 -16.83
C GLN A 277 -6.03 -9.88 -17.87
N ALA A 278 -6.94 -10.80 -18.20
CA ALA A 278 -8.09 -10.55 -19.06
C ALA A 278 -9.23 -9.78 -18.35
N PHE A 279 -8.95 -9.16 -17.21
CA PHE A 279 -9.88 -8.37 -16.42
C PHE A 279 -11.14 -9.13 -15.99
N THR A 280 -10.96 -10.44 -15.70
CA THR A 280 -12.02 -11.30 -15.19
C THR A 280 -11.84 -11.50 -13.69
N LEU A 281 -12.88 -11.17 -12.93
CA LEU A 281 -12.92 -11.25 -11.47
C LEU A 281 -13.61 -12.56 -11.04
N SER A 282 -12.94 -13.38 -10.24
CA SER A 282 -13.47 -14.66 -9.75
C SER A 282 -13.56 -14.69 -8.23
N LEU A 283 -14.70 -15.15 -7.72
CA LEU A 283 -14.96 -15.33 -6.28
C LEU A 283 -14.80 -16.80 -5.92
N TYR A 284 -14.12 -17.04 -4.80
CA TYR A 284 -13.91 -18.35 -4.23
C TYR A 284 -14.30 -18.35 -2.75
N ASP A 285 -15.10 -19.33 -2.34
CA ASP A 285 -15.38 -19.62 -0.95
C ASP A 285 -14.45 -20.73 -0.45
N LEU A 286 -13.75 -20.45 0.65
CA LEU A 286 -12.80 -21.33 1.33
C LEU A 286 -13.29 -21.82 2.71
N SER A 287 -14.59 -21.69 3.01
CA SER A 287 -15.20 -22.01 4.31
C SER A 287 -15.08 -23.49 4.72
N SER A 288 -15.24 -24.40 3.76
CA SER A 288 -15.37 -25.85 4.00
C SER A 288 -14.06 -26.62 3.82
N ASP A 289 -12.90 -25.98 4.04
CA ASP A 289 -11.57 -26.51 3.70
C ASP A 289 -11.45 -27.07 2.27
N THR A 290 -12.33 -26.61 1.39
CA THR A 290 -12.38 -26.91 -0.03
C THR A 290 -12.51 -25.60 -0.78
N ILE A 291 -12.00 -25.56 -2.00
CA ILE A 291 -12.01 -24.36 -2.83
C ILE A 291 -13.22 -24.43 -3.73
N LYS A 292 -14.25 -23.63 -3.43
CA LYS A 292 -15.47 -23.56 -4.24
C LYS A 292 -15.49 -22.26 -5.00
N HIS A 293 -15.42 -22.31 -6.32
CA HIS A 293 -15.65 -21.14 -7.15
C HIS A 293 -17.15 -20.82 -7.16
N THR A 294 -17.52 -19.60 -6.76
CA THR A 294 -18.92 -19.20 -6.61
C THR A 294 -19.42 -18.35 -7.77
N GLN A 295 -18.62 -17.40 -8.26
CA GLN A 295 -19.06 -16.44 -9.27
C GLN A 295 -17.89 -15.89 -10.09
N THR A 296 -18.14 -15.61 -11.37
CA THR A 296 -17.23 -14.88 -12.27
C THR A 296 -17.91 -13.61 -12.79
N LEU A 297 -17.19 -12.49 -12.77
CA LEU A 297 -17.61 -11.21 -13.34
C LEU A 297 -16.57 -10.74 -14.38
N SER A 298 -17.02 -10.11 -15.46
CA SER A 298 -16.16 -9.53 -16.49
C SER A 298 -16.58 -8.09 -16.80
N SER A 299 -15.63 -7.28 -17.30
CA SER A 299 -15.91 -5.93 -17.77
C SER A 299 -15.21 -5.68 -19.10
N TYR A 300 -15.93 -5.06 -20.04
CA TYR A 300 -15.39 -4.63 -21.34
C TYR A 300 -14.79 -3.22 -21.33
N THR A 301 -15.00 -2.49 -20.23
CA THR A 301 -14.73 -1.04 -20.17
C THR A 301 -13.81 -0.68 -19.01
N SER A 302 -13.14 -1.68 -18.45
CA SER A 302 -12.22 -1.61 -17.32
C SER A 302 -10.93 -2.31 -17.70
N PHE A 303 -9.80 -1.67 -17.42
CA PHE A 303 -8.49 -2.13 -17.89
C PHE A 303 -7.44 -1.99 -16.77
N PRO A 304 -6.36 -2.79 -16.81
CA PRO A 304 -5.21 -2.57 -15.94
C PRO A 304 -4.52 -1.23 -16.30
N PRO A 305 -3.76 -0.62 -15.37
CA PRO A 305 -3.53 -1.06 -13.99
C PRO A 305 -4.81 -0.98 -13.14
N SER A 306 -4.86 -1.78 -12.07
CA SER A 306 -6.01 -1.87 -11.16
C SER A 306 -5.56 -1.94 -9.71
N SER A 307 -6.50 -1.79 -8.78
CA SER A 307 -6.26 -2.03 -7.35
C SER A 307 -7.53 -2.51 -6.68
N LEU A 308 -7.38 -3.44 -5.73
CA LEU A 308 -8.46 -4.11 -5.01
C LEU A 308 -8.32 -3.86 -3.51
N VAL A 309 -9.42 -3.49 -2.88
CA VAL A 309 -9.54 -3.39 -1.42
C VAL A 309 -10.77 -4.16 -0.98
N LEU A 310 -10.56 -5.15 -0.10
CA LEU A 310 -11.63 -5.93 0.51
C LEU A 310 -11.83 -5.49 1.96
N SER A 311 -13.08 -5.35 2.35
CA SER A 311 -13.47 -5.01 3.71
C SER A 311 -14.68 -5.85 4.12
N ASN A 312 -14.88 -6.01 5.43
CA ASN A 312 -15.99 -6.79 5.98
C ASN A 312 -16.88 -5.89 6.85
N PRO A 313 -17.75 -5.05 6.25
CA PRO A 313 -18.58 -4.09 7.00
C PRO A 313 -19.49 -4.76 8.04
N THR A 314 -19.99 -5.96 7.76
CA THR A 314 -20.75 -6.79 8.71
C THR A 314 -20.18 -8.21 8.68
N PRO A 315 -20.43 -9.07 9.68
CA PRO A 315 -19.90 -10.44 9.71
C PRO A 315 -20.33 -11.34 8.53
N THR A 316 -21.37 -10.96 7.81
CA THR A 316 -21.98 -11.71 6.71
C THR A 316 -21.86 -11.02 5.35
N THR A 317 -21.37 -9.79 5.33
CA THR A 317 -21.31 -8.96 4.12
C THR A 317 -19.91 -8.41 3.94
N TYR A 318 -19.33 -8.73 2.79
CA TYR A 318 -18.07 -8.21 2.30
C TYR A 318 -18.33 -7.05 1.33
N LYS A 319 -17.44 -6.07 1.36
CA LYS A 319 -17.41 -4.96 0.42
C LYS A 319 -16.06 -4.95 -0.28
N LEU A 320 -16.09 -5.15 -1.59
CA LEU A 320 -14.95 -5.00 -2.47
C LEU A 320 -15.01 -3.65 -3.17
N VAL A 321 -13.90 -2.92 -3.16
CA VAL A 321 -13.70 -1.73 -4.00
C VAL A 321 -12.59 -2.04 -5.00
N LEU A 322 -12.92 -1.95 -6.29
CA LEU A 322 -12.01 -2.16 -7.42
C LEU A 322 -11.80 -0.82 -8.13
N ALA A 323 -10.58 -0.30 -8.15
CA ALA A 323 -10.18 0.85 -8.98
C ALA A 323 -9.44 0.39 -10.24
N TYR A 324 -9.64 1.07 -11.36
CA TYR A 324 -9.12 0.64 -12.66
C TYR A 324 -9.02 1.77 -13.68
N ALA A 325 -8.15 1.57 -14.68
CA ALA A 325 -8.03 2.48 -15.81
C ALA A 325 -9.24 2.33 -16.76
N THR A 326 -9.68 3.46 -17.33
CA THR A 326 -10.82 3.53 -18.26
C THR A 326 -10.43 4.33 -19.49
N PRO A 327 -10.62 3.79 -20.71
CA PRO A 327 -10.29 4.50 -21.94
C PRO A 327 -11.27 5.65 -22.16
N VAL A 328 -10.75 6.74 -22.71
CA VAL A 328 -11.48 7.96 -23.05
C VAL A 328 -11.09 8.38 -24.45
N TYR A 329 -12.08 8.52 -25.33
CA TYR A 329 -11.89 8.94 -26.71
C TYR A 329 -11.21 10.34 -26.78
N PRO A 330 -10.33 10.62 -27.76
CA PRO A 330 -9.88 9.72 -28.84
C PRO A 330 -8.75 8.76 -28.44
N ALA A 331 -7.83 9.16 -27.58
CA ALA A 331 -6.65 8.36 -27.23
C ALA A 331 -6.12 8.71 -25.83
N HIS A 332 -6.99 8.67 -24.83
CA HIS A 332 -6.65 8.99 -23.46
C HIS A 332 -7.19 7.98 -22.48
N TRP A 333 -6.77 8.13 -21.24
CA TRP A 333 -7.20 7.33 -20.12
C TRP A 333 -7.67 8.22 -18.98
N SER A 334 -8.58 7.68 -18.20
CA SER A 334 -9.04 8.20 -16.93
C SER A 334 -9.21 7.04 -15.96
N VAL A 335 -9.81 7.29 -14.80
CA VAL A 335 -9.94 6.28 -13.77
C VAL A 335 -11.39 6.08 -13.36
N GLY A 336 -11.73 4.84 -13.03
CA GLY A 336 -13.02 4.43 -12.50
C GLY A 336 -12.88 3.57 -11.25
N ALA A 337 -13.98 3.45 -10.52
CA ALA A 337 -14.09 2.57 -9.37
C ALA A 337 -15.44 1.84 -9.38
N THR A 338 -15.42 0.58 -8.98
CA THR A 338 -16.60 -0.26 -8.79
C THR A 338 -16.62 -0.79 -7.37
N GLU A 339 -17.76 -0.67 -6.72
CA GLU A 339 -18.07 -1.30 -5.45
C GLU A 339 -18.93 -2.55 -5.69
N LEU A 340 -18.52 -3.67 -5.10
CA LEU A 340 -19.30 -4.90 -5.04
C LEU A 340 -19.63 -5.20 -3.58
N ILE A 341 -20.90 -5.43 -3.29
CA ILE A 341 -21.36 -5.97 -2.01
C ILE A 341 -21.60 -7.45 -2.19
N ILE A 342 -20.89 -8.27 -1.42
CA ILE A 342 -20.89 -9.73 -1.51
C ILE A 342 -21.44 -10.24 -0.19
N SER A 343 -22.41 -11.15 -0.22
CA SER A 343 -22.96 -11.76 0.99
C SER A 343 -22.90 -13.28 0.89
N GLY A 344 -22.73 -13.94 2.02
CA GLY A 344 -22.86 -15.38 2.15
C GLY A 344 -23.18 -15.75 3.59
N SER A 345 -23.85 -16.89 3.80
CA SER A 345 -24.19 -17.36 5.15
C SER A 345 -22.93 -17.91 5.84
N SER A 346 -22.32 -17.12 6.72
CA SER A 346 -21.40 -17.66 7.72
C SER A 346 -22.23 -18.22 8.88
N SER A 347 -21.91 -19.43 9.31
CA SER A 347 -22.60 -20.18 10.35
C SER A 347 -22.73 -19.38 11.66
N SER A 348 -23.92 -18.86 11.93
CA SER A 348 -24.37 -18.49 13.28
C SER A 348 -25.80 -19.02 13.47
N PRO A 349 -26.05 -19.89 14.47
CA PRO A 349 -27.37 -20.45 14.70
C PRO A 349 -28.24 -19.40 15.40
N SER A 350 -28.92 -18.56 14.64
CA SER A 350 -30.09 -17.85 15.17
C SER A 350 -31.26 -18.83 15.20
N PRO A 351 -31.87 -19.12 16.37
CA PRO A 351 -32.99 -20.05 16.46
C PRO A 351 -34.25 -19.31 16.00
N THR A 352 -34.50 -19.27 14.70
CA THR A 352 -35.85 -18.96 14.20
C THR A 352 -36.68 -20.22 14.25
N PHE A 353 -37.65 -20.22 15.15
CA PHE A 353 -38.66 -21.24 15.35
C PHE A 353 -39.61 -21.28 14.16
N SER A 354 -39.22 -21.97 13.09
CA SER A 354 -40.15 -22.40 12.05
C SER A 354 -39.59 -23.64 11.37
N GLN A 355 -40.29 -24.74 11.61
CA GLN A 355 -40.10 -26.06 11.02
C GLN A 355 -40.12 -26.00 9.49
N GLN A 356 -39.14 -26.65 8.84
CA GLN A 356 -39.36 -27.70 7.84
C GLN A 356 -38.02 -28.34 7.45
N ILE A 357 -38.05 -29.67 7.32
CA ILE A 357 -36.89 -30.53 7.06
C ILE A 357 -36.51 -30.38 5.58
N SER A 358 -35.51 -29.55 5.32
CA SER A 358 -34.68 -29.57 4.12
C SER A 358 -33.27 -29.18 4.57
N ASP A 359 -32.26 -29.94 4.17
CA ASP A 359 -30.85 -29.67 4.51
C ASP A 359 -30.54 -28.17 4.40
N PRO A 360 -29.78 -27.56 5.34
CA PRO A 360 -29.43 -26.15 5.23
C PRO A 360 -28.51 -25.96 4.02
N ILE A 361 -29.09 -25.62 2.87
CA ILE A 361 -28.36 -25.19 1.69
C ILE A 361 -27.67 -23.88 2.06
N LEU A 362 -26.38 -23.96 2.40
CA LEU A 362 -25.52 -22.79 2.55
C LEU A 362 -25.55 -22.01 1.23
N GLU A 363 -26.11 -20.80 1.23
CA GLU A 363 -26.10 -19.98 0.02
C GLU A 363 -24.65 -19.62 -0.33
N PRO A 364 -24.24 -19.82 -1.60
CA PRO A 364 -22.88 -19.51 -2.02
C PRO A 364 -22.60 -18.01 -1.90
N MET A 365 -21.37 -17.66 -1.52
CA MET A 365 -20.93 -16.26 -1.49
C MET A 365 -21.05 -15.62 -2.88
N THR A 366 -22.01 -14.71 -3.05
CA THR A 366 -22.34 -14.09 -4.33
C THR A 366 -22.49 -12.58 -4.19
N VAL A 367 -22.27 -11.89 -5.30
CA VAL A 367 -22.38 -10.44 -5.43
C VAL A 367 -23.87 -10.06 -5.45
N GLN A 368 -24.29 -9.30 -4.44
CA GLN A 368 -25.65 -8.83 -4.26
C GLN A 368 -25.89 -7.50 -4.99
N THR A 369 -24.95 -6.56 -4.90
CA THR A 369 -25.08 -5.26 -5.55
C THR A 369 -23.76 -4.81 -6.16
N THR A 370 -23.84 -4.17 -7.33
CA THR A 370 -22.71 -3.57 -8.03
C THR A 370 -22.98 -2.09 -8.28
N ARG A 371 -22.06 -1.21 -7.90
CA ARG A 371 -22.15 0.24 -8.15
C ARG A 371 -20.85 0.74 -8.75
N THR A 372 -20.93 1.42 -9.89
CA THR A 372 -19.76 1.88 -10.63
C THR A 372 -19.78 3.39 -10.79
N ILE A 373 -18.60 4.01 -10.73
CA ILE A 373 -18.40 5.43 -10.99
C ILE A 373 -17.13 5.66 -11.82
N ARG A 374 -17.17 6.63 -12.73
CA ARG A 374 -16.01 7.07 -13.51
C ARG A 374 -15.74 8.54 -13.27
N THR A 375 -14.48 8.96 -13.48
CA THR A 375 -14.10 10.38 -13.44
C THR A 375 -14.70 11.19 -14.59
N LEU A 376 -14.85 10.56 -15.76
CA LEU A 376 -15.44 11.15 -16.95
C LEU A 376 -16.68 10.35 -17.34
N GLU A 377 -17.85 10.93 -17.04
CA GLU A 377 -19.14 10.47 -17.51
C GLU A 377 -19.82 11.68 -18.17
N VAL A 378 -20.02 11.62 -19.48
CA VAL A 378 -20.64 12.71 -20.24
C VAL A 378 -22.16 12.58 -20.04
N PRO A 379 -22.83 13.51 -19.34
CA PRO A 379 -24.27 13.44 -19.17
C PRO A 379 -24.97 13.56 -20.52
N PRO A 380 -26.03 12.78 -20.78
CA PRO A 380 -26.84 12.98 -21.97
C PRO A 380 -27.63 14.30 -21.87
N GLY A 381 -27.79 15.00 -23.00
CA GLY A 381 -28.69 16.17 -23.13
C GLY A 381 -28.02 17.53 -22.95
N TRP A 382 -28.85 18.55 -22.71
CA TRP A 382 -28.41 19.94 -22.55
C TRP A 382 -27.85 20.17 -21.14
N MET A 383 -26.72 20.85 -21.07
CA MET A 383 -26.04 21.17 -19.81
C MET A 383 -25.96 22.69 -19.67
N ASP A 384 -26.10 23.17 -18.44
CA ASP A 384 -25.82 24.55 -18.11
C ASP A 384 -24.30 24.85 -18.22
N ASP A 385 -23.96 26.13 -18.31
CA ASP A 385 -22.58 26.58 -18.45
C ASP A 385 -21.67 26.15 -17.29
N SER A 386 -22.23 26.00 -16.07
CA SER A 386 -21.46 25.62 -14.90
C SER A 386 -21.01 24.16 -14.97
N LYS A 387 -21.92 23.26 -15.36
CA LYS A 387 -21.64 21.85 -15.62
C LYS A 387 -20.68 21.68 -16.78
N LEU A 388 -20.86 22.46 -17.84
CA LEU A 388 -19.97 22.42 -19.01
C LEU A 388 -18.53 22.85 -18.63
N ARG A 389 -18.37 23.87 -17.78
CA ARG A 389 -17.05 24.26 -17.24
C ARG A 389 -16.44 23.16 -16.38
N SER A 390 -17.18 22.59 -15.43
CA SER A 390 -16.69 21.48 -14.60
C SER A 390 -16.29 20.27 -15.44
N MET A 391 -17.05 19.96 -16.48
CA MET A 391 -16.71 18.91 -17.44
C MET A 391 -15.45 19.22 -18.23
N ARG A 392 -15.26 20.46 -18.68
CA ARG A 392 -14.04 20.87 -19.38
C ARG A 392 -12.80 20.72 -18.50
N GLU A 393 -12.91 21.06 -17.22
CA GLU A 393 -11.84 20.83 -16.25
C GLU A 393 -11.56 19.34 -16.05
N GLN A 394 -12.59 18.50 -15.89
CA GLN A 394 -12.40 17.06 -15.82
C GLN A 394 -11.74 16.52 -17.09
N TRP A 395 -12.18 16.99 -18.26
CA TRP A 395 -11.64 16.59 -19.55
C TRP A 395 -10.17 16.97 -19.71
N SER A 396 -9.74 18.11 -19.15
CA SER A 396 -8.33 18.51 -19.16
C SER A 396 -7.41 17.65 -18.28
N ARG A 397 -7.97 16.77 -17.44
CA ARG A 397 -7.21 15.88 -16.54
C ARG A 397 -7.00 14.48 -17.13
N LYS A 398 -7.40 14.23 -18.38
CA LYS A 398 -7.12 12.96 -19.06
C LYS A 398 -5.62 12.75 -19.25
N VAL A 399 -5.16 11.50 -19.16
CA VAL A 399 -3.74 11.12 -19.32
C VAL A 399 -3.53 10.31 -20.59
N SER A 400 -2.37 10.39 -21.24
CA SER A 400 -2.08 9.62 -22.45
C SER A 400 -1.93 8.12 -22.18
N CYS A 401 -1.45 7.76 -20.99
CA CYS A 401 -1.38 6.40 -20.49
C CYS A 401 -1.34 6.40 -18.96
N VAL A 402 -1.59 5.24 -18.35
CA VAL A 402 -1.64 5.06 -16.90
C VAL A 402 -0.50 4.14 -16.49
N ALA A 403 0.40 4.63 -15.63
CA ALA A 403 1.47 3.80 -15.07
C ALA A 403 0.94 2.88 -13.96
N ASP A 404 0.15 3.44 -13.04
CA ASP A 404 -0.47 2.70 -11.94
C ASP A 404 -1.72 3.42 -11.42
N THR A 405 -2.59 2.70 -10.72
CA THR A 405 -3.73 3.26 -9.99
C THR A 405 -3.94 2.49 -8.69
N GLN A 406 -4.17 3.21 -7.59
CA GLN A 406 -4.38 2.59 -6.27
C GLN A 406 -5.58 3.19 -5.56
N THR A 407 -6.25 2.39 -4.74
CA THR A 407 -7.35 2.81 -3.87
C THR A 407 -7.17 2.24 -2.46
N ASP A 408 -7.59 2.99 -1.44
CA ASP A 408 -7.76 2.51 -0.06
C ASP A 408 -9.26 2.38 0.32
N GLY A 409 -10.15 2.53 -0.66
CA GLY A 409 -11.61 2.55 -0.48
C GLY A 409 -12.19 3.95 -0.22
N LYS A 410 -11.36 4.95 0.11
CA LYS A 410 -11.75 6.35 0.31
C LYS A 410 -11.05 7.28 -0.68
N TRP A 411 -9.76 7.09 -0.88
CA TRP A 411 -8.92 7.81 -1.78
C TRP A 411 -8.58 6.93 -2.98
N LEU A 412 -8.45 7.58 -4.12
CA LEU A 412 -8.02 6.94 -5.35
C LEU A 412 -6.96 7.82 -6.00
N VAL A 413 -5.82 7.23 -6.34
CA VAL A 413 -4.69 7.92 -6.95
C VAL A 413 -4.44 7.35 -8.33
N LEU A 414 -4.39 8.22 -9.34
CA LEU A 414 -4.03 7.90 -10.71
C LEU A 414 -2.62 8.41 -11.03
N ALA A 415 -1.71 7.50 -11.36
CA ALA A 415 -0.38 7.83 -11.86
C ALA A 415 -0.37 7.87 -13.39
N PRO A 416 -0.07 9.02 -14.02
CA PRO A 416 0.20 9.08 -15.44
C PRO A 416 1.45 8.24 -15.79
N GLY A 417 1.40 7.57 -16.94
CA GLY A 417 2.54 6.85 -17.51
C GLY A 417 3.21 7.62 -18.65
N ASN A 418 4.28 7.05 -19.18
CA ASN A 418 4.94 7.59 -20.37
C ASN A 418 4.44 6.87 -21.64
N SER A 419 4.18 7.64 -22.70
CA SER A 419 3.74 7.11 -24.00
C SER A 419 4.80 6.26 -24.73
N SER A 420 6.01 6.13 -24.18
CA SER A 420 7.07 5.29 -24.72
C SER A 420 6.93 3.81 -24.38
N SER A 421 5.91 3.41 -23.60
CA SER A 421 5.73 2.03 -23.14
C SER A 421 4.33 1.49 -23.45
N SER A 422 4.04 1.17 -24.72
CA SER A 422 3.07 0.11 -25.08
C SER A 422 2.93 -0.07 -26.60
N SER A 423 3.69 -0.98 -27.17
CA SER A 423 3.14 -1.89 -28.19
C SER A 423 3.69 -3.28 -27.89
N PRO A 424 2.90 -4.22 -27.33
CA PRO A 424 3.22 -5.62 -27.49
C PRO A 424 2.94 -5.95 -28.95
N SER A 425 3.98 -5.96 -29.79
CA SER A 425 3.89 -6.53 -31.12
C SER A 425 3.53 -8.00 -30.95
N SER A 426 2.30 -8.35 -31.33
CA SER A 426 1.90 -9.72 -31.62
C SER A 426 2.74 -10.22 -32.81
N SER A 427 3.91 -10.79 -32.53
CA SER A 427 4.68 -11.57 -33.49
C SER A 427 4.09 -12.96 -33.59
N SER A 428 3.03 -13.10 -34.39
CA SER A 428 2.65 -14.40 -34.94
C SER A 428 3.65 -14.76 -36.04
N SER A 429 4.67 -15.55 -35.68
CA SER A 429 5.56 -16.21 -36.62
C SER A 429 4.85 -17.43 -37.23
N TYR A 430 4.31 -17.26 -38.44
CA TYR A 430 3.97 -18.38 -39.33
C TYR A 430 4.94 -18.39 -40.51
N HIS A 431 5.67 -19.50 -40.65
CA HIS A 431 6.54 -19.79 -41.78
C HIS A 431 5.71 -20.15 -43.03
N GLY A 432 5.96 -19.41 -44.12
CA GLY A 432 6.18 -19.89 -45.49
C GLY A 432 5.01 -20.47 -46.31
N SER A 433 4.63 -19.78 -47.40
CA SER A 433 4.84 -20.26 -48.80
C SER A 433 4.34 -19.26 -49.88
N THR A 434 5.29 -18.84 -50.73
CA THR A 434 5.23 -18.52 -52.18
C THR A 434 3.93 -18.08 -52.90
N SER A 435 3.95 -16.87 -53.50
CA SER A 435 3.48 -16.49 -54.87
C SER A 435 3.52 -14.95 -55.04
N SER A 436 4.47 -14.35 -55.76
CA SER A 436 4.50 -13.99 -57.21
C SER A 436 3.84 -12.64 -57.61
N PHE A 437 4.68 -11.58 -57.67
CA PHE A 437 4.66 -10.35 -58.54
C PHE A 437 3.53 -9.29 -58.45
N PRO A 438 3.73 -8.04 -58.96
CA PRO A 438 4.94 -7.18 -59.06
C PRO A 438 4.73 -5.75 -58.47
N PRO A 439 5.78 -4.89 -58.41
CA PRO A 439 5.69 -3.54 -57.87
C PRO A 439 5.29 -2.52 -58.94
N SER A 440 4.50 -1.51 -58.57
CA SER A 440 4.32 -0.30 -59.38
C SER A 440 4.58 0.95 -58.56
N SER A 441 5.47 1.76 -59.12
CA SER A 441 5.98 3.04 -58.64
C SER A 441 5.15 4.20 -59.18
N SER A 442 4.98 5.25 -58.38
CA SER A 442 4.98 6.69 -58.75
C SER A 442 4.54 7.49 -57.50
N LEU A 443 5.42 8.26 -56.86
CA LEU A 443 5.82 9.63 -57.24
C LEU A 443 4.61 10.56 -57.41
N PHE A 444 4.21 11.22 -56.32
CA PHE A 444 3.89 12.65 -56.34
C PHE A 444 4.43 13.32 -55.08
N SER A 445 5.51 14.07 -55.30
CA SER A 445 6.00 15.12 -54.44
C SER A 445 5.02 16.30 -54.52
N GLY A 446 4.54 16.74 -53.36
CA GLY A 446 3.63 17.87 -53.23
C GLY A 446 3.92 18.58 -51.91
N SER A 447 5.01 19.34 -51.90
CA SER A 447 5.36 20.31 -50.88
C SER A 447 4.29 21.39 -50.76
N TYR A 448 3.56 21.40 -49.64
CA TYR A 448 2.80 22.55 -49.18
C TYR A 448 3.15 22.85 -47.73
N SER A 449 3.85 23.97 -47.56
CA SER A 449 4.18 24.60 -46.30
C SER A 449 2.93 25.24 -45.67
N SER A 450 2.64 24.78 -44.46
CA SER A 450 2.08 25.54 -43.31
C SER A 450 0.91 26.51 -43.52
N SER A 451 -0.26 26.14 -42.97
CA SER A 451 -1.01 27.04 -42.07
C SER A 451 -2.04 26.29 -41.20
N SER A 452 -1.86 26.43 -39.87
CA SER A 452 -2.86 26.35 -38.81
C SER A 452 -3.85 25.17 -38.77
N GLY A 453 -3.36 24.00 -38.35
CA GLY A 453 -4.17 22.98 -37.67
C GLY A 453 -3.66 22.84 -36.24
N VAL A 454 -4.53 23.06 -35.25
CA VAL A 454 -4.24 23.07 -33.81
C VAL A 454 -3.43 21.84 -33.41
N ALA A 455 -2.12 22.03 -33.26
CA ALA A 455 -1.21 21.04 -32.72
C ALA A 455 -1.58 20.80 -31.26
N SER A 456 -2.09 19.60 -30.96
CA SER A 456 -2.10 19.06 -29.61
C SER A 456 -0.68 19.16 -29.05
N SER A 457 -0.52 19.90 -27.95
CA SER A 457 0.77 20.26 -27.37
C SER A 457 1.70 19.04 -27.18
N PRO A 458 3.01 19.23 -27.37
CA PRO A 458 3.98 18.15 -27.31
C PRO A 458 4.13 17.60 -25.89
N SER A 459 4.17 16.27 -25.83
CA SER A 459 4.71 15.37 -24.81
C SER A 459 5.55 15.98 -23.67
N HIS A 460 4.90 16.61 -22.70
CA HIS A 460 5.34 16.53 -21.30
C HIS A 460 4.41 15.52 -20.62
N SER A 461 4.90 14.28 -20.45
CA SER A 461 4.24 13.35 -19.53
C SER A 461 4.32 13.96 -18.14
N SER A 462 3.23 14.58 -17.70
CA SER A 462 3.13 15.14 -16.36
C SER A 462 3.41 14.01 -15.37
N THR A 463 4.44 14.10 -14.53
CA THR A 463 4.67 13.16 -13.43
C THR A 463 3.72 13.38 -12.25
N ASN A 464 2.88 14.42 -12.32
CA ASN A 464 1.95 14.76 -11.24
C ASN A 464 0.85 13.70 -11.15
N LEU A 465 0.71 13.10 -9.97
CA LEU A 465 -0.37 12.16 -9.71
C LEU A 465 -1.69 12.92 -9.50
N GLN A 466 -2.80 12.28 -9.82
CA GLN A 466 -4.12 12.86 -9.59
C GLN A 466 -4.78 12.19 -8.41
N LEU A 467 -5.22 12.98 -7.43
CA LEU A 467 -5.91 12.51 -6.24
C LEU A 467 -7.42 12.72 -6.38
N TYR A 468 -8.18 11.65 -6.18
CA TYR A 468 -9.63 11.64 -6.18
C TYR A 468 -10.17 11.14 -4.84
N ARG A 469 -11.27 11.73 -4.39
CA ARG A 469 -12.06 11.26 -3.26
C ARG A 469 -13.21 10.41 -3.76
N LEU A 470 -13.24 9.16 -3.31
CA LEU A 470 -14.29 8.19 -3.55
C LEU A 470 -15.33 8.28 -2.43
N SER A 471 -16.58 8.52 -2.80
CA SER A 471 -17.72 8.52 -1.89
C SER A 471 -18.69 7.43 -2.34
N LEU A 472 -18.85 6.43 -1.48
CA LEU A 472 -19.75 5.29 -1.66
C LEU A 472 -20.77 5.33 -0.52
N PRO A 473 -21.85 6.13 -0.63
CA PRO A 473 -22.88 6.21 0.41
C PRO A 473 -23.52 4.83 0.64
N ALA A 474 -23.98 4.55 1.87
CA ALA A 474 -24.54 3.24 2.20
C ALA A 474 -25.70 2.89 1.24
N SER A 475 -25.77 1.62 0.85
CA SER A 475 -26.86 1.11 0.01
C SER A 475 -28.15 1.12 0.83
N SER A 476 -28.91 2.21 0.77
CA SER A 476 -30.29 2.24 1.27
C SER A 476 -31.24 1.99 0.10
N SER A 477 -32.28 1.19 0.34
CA SER A 477 -33.38 0.94 -0.61
C SER A 477 -34.21 2.20 -0.92
N SER A 478 -33.84 3.35 -0.36
CA SER A 478 -34.45 4.64 -0.65
C SER A 478 -34.01 5.16 -2.02
N VAL A 479 -34.97 5.58 -2.84
CA VAL A 479 -34.78 6.30 -4.11
C VAL A 479 -33.95 7.59 -3.93
N SER A 480 -33.83 8.11 -2.71
CA SER A 480 -33.02 9.27 -2.33
C SER A 480 -31.55 8.96 -1.98
N SER A 481 -31.08 7.72 -2.12
CA SER A 481 -29.67 7.41 -1.86
C SER A 481 -28.79 8.12 -2.88
N SER A 482 -27.80 8.88 -2.40
CA SER A 482 -26.91 9.60 -3.31
C SER A 482 -26.11 8.60 -4.16
N PRO A 483 -25.89 8.87 -5.46
CA PRO A 483 -25.07 7.98 -6.29
C PRO A 483 -23.62 7.99 -5.81
N PRO A 484 -22.83 6.95 -6.15
CA PRO A 484 -21.40 6.97 -5.90
C PRO A 484 -20.77 8.19 -6.60
N LYS A 485 -19.81 8.85 -5.93
CA LYS A 485 -19.14 10.04 -6.47
C LYS A 485 -17.63 9.85 -6.43
N LEU A 486 -16.98 10.26 -7.51
CA LEU A 486 -15.54 10.31 -7.63
C LEU A 486 -15.12 11.75 -7.94
N THR A 487 -14.64 12.45 -6.92
CA THR A 487 -14.37 13.90 -7.01
C THR A 487 -12.87 14.15 -7.05
N PHE A 488 -12.40 14.88 -8.06
CA PHE A 488 -11.01 15.34 -8.09
C PHE A 488 -10.74 16.28 -6.90
N VAL A 489 -9.64 16.05 -6.18
CA VAL A 489 -9.28 16.87 -5.02
C VAL A 489 -8.08 17.75 -5.32
N ARG A 490 -6.98 17.18 -5.83
CA ARG A 490 -5.75 17.92 -6.16
C ARG A 490 -4.79 17.06 -6.98
N SER A 491 -3.78 17.72 -7.55
CA SER A 491 -2.60 17.04 -8.08
C SER A 491 -1.55 16.88 -6.98
N LEU A 492 -0.87 15.74 -6.96
CA LEU A 492 0.26 15.46 -6.08
C LEU A 492 1.54 15.75 -6.86
N HIS A 493 2.29 16.75 -6.37
CA HIS A 493 3.53 17.22 -6.98
C HIS A 493 4.76 16.67 -6.24
N GLY A 494 5.90 16.70 -6.92
CA GLY A 494 7.22 16.36 -6.37
C GLY A 494 7.93 15.25 -7.13
N GLN A 495 7.18 14.27 -7.64
CA GLN A 495 7.75 13.14 -8.38
C GLN A 495 8.52 13.62 -9.61
N ILE A 496 9.82 13.32 -9.68
CA ILE A 496 10.74 13.86 -10.70
C ILE A 496 10.83 12.92 -11.92
N GLY A 497 10.66 11.62 -11.71
CA GLY A 497 10.77 10.59 -12.75
C GLY A 497 9.45 9.86 -13.05
N PRO A 498 9.39 9.11 -14.16
CA PRO A 498 8.25 8.27 -14.50
C PRO A 498 7.88 7.32 -13.36
N ILE A 499 6.59 7.12 -13.12
CA ILE A 499 6.12 6.30 -12.00
C ILE A 499 6.24 4.83 -12.40
N SER A 500 6.88 4.04 -11.54
CA SER A 500 6.99 2.59 -11.70
C SER A 500 5.95 1.83 -10.87
N ALA A 501 5.63 2.31 -9.67
CA ALA A 501 4.65 1.67 -8.79
C ALA A 501 4.09 2.67 -7.75
N LEU A 502 2.87 2.40 -7.30
CA LEU A 502 2.21 3.08 -6.21
C LEU A 502 1.76 2.11 -5.13
N ALA A 503 1.82 2.57 -3.88
CA ALA A 503 1.12 1.97 -2.76
C ALA A 503 0.24 3.02 -2.08
N LEU A 504 -0.96 2.62 -1.68
CA LEU A 504 -1.91 3.49 -1.00
C LEU A 504 -2.52 2.74 0.18
N ALA A 505 -2.50 3.38 1.35
CA ALA A 505 -3.17 2.90 2.55
C ALA A 505 -3.37 4.07 3.52
N ASP A 506 -4.55 4.14 4.15
CA ASP A 506 -4.88 5.03 5.27
C ASP A 506 -4.65 6.53 5.01
N GLY A 507 -5.01 6.98 3.80
CA GLY A 507 -4.78 8.36 3.41
C GLY A 507 -3.30 8.72 3.25
N ARG A 508 -2.41 7.72 3.09
CA ARG A 508 -1.02 7.90 2.70
C ARG A 508 -0.76 7.23 1.35
N CYS A 509 -0.13 7.97 0.44
CA CYS A 509 0.34 7.45 -0.83
C CYS A 509 1.87 7.43 -0.86
N VAL A 510 2.44 6.34 -1.37
CA VAL A 510 3.87 6.21 -1.64
C VAL A 510 4.05 5.91 -3.12
N SER A 511 4.87 6.70 -3.81
CA SER A 511 5.31 6.41 -5.18
C SER A 511 6.74 5.91 -5.22
N LEU A 512 7.00 5.05 -6.21
CA LEU A 512 8.33 4.67 -6.64
C LEU A 512 8.51 5.10 -8.09
N GLY A 513 9.51 5.94 -8.33
CA GLY A 513 9.93 6.32 -9.68
C GLY A 513 10.85 5.29 -10.31
N SER A 514 10.87 5.21 -11.64
CA SER A 514 11.83 4.38 -12.38
C SER A 514 13.29 4.81 -12.16
N ASN A 515 13.51 6.07 -11.78
CA ASN A 515 14.81 6.61 -11.36
C ASN A 515 15.16 6.29 -9.89
N GLY A 516 14.35 5.48 -9.19
CA GLY A 516 14.56 5.13 -7.78
C GLY A 516 14.11 6.20 -6.77
N SER A 517 13.61 7.35 -7.23
CA SER A 517 13.04 8.37 -6.34
C SER A 517 11.78 7.84 -5.65
N ILE A 518 11.62 8.18 -4.36
CA ILE A 518 10.46 7.78 -3.57
C ILE A 518 9.85 9.01 -2.94
N TRP A 519 8.54 9.14 -3.12
CA TRP A 519 7.78 10.23 -2.51
C TRP A 519 6.67 9.67 -1.66
N VAL A 520 6.37 10.38 -0.57
CA VAL A 520 5.26 10.07 0.31
C VAL A 520 4.37 11.29 0.42
N TRP A 521 3.06 11.09 0.29
CA TRP A 521 2.06 12.11 0.51
C TRP A 521 1.09 11.72 1.62
N ASP A 522 0.76 12.70 2.44
CA ASP A 522 -0.40 12.71 3.31
C ASP A 522 -1.58 13.31 2.54
N LEU A 523 -2.54 12.47 2.18
CA LEU A 523 -3.66 12.85 1.33
C LEU A 523 -4.70 13.71 2.05
N GLU A 524 -4.79 13.58 3.38
CA GLU A 524 -5.66 14.42 4.19
C GLU A 524 -5.04 15.80 4.42
N GLY A 525 -3.75 15.82 4.79
CA GLY A 525 -3.01 17.04 5.08
C GLY A 525 -2.54 17.81 3.84
N GLY A 526 -2.49 17.14 2.69
CA GLY A 526 -1.99 17.72 1.43
C GLY A 526 -0.48 17.99 1.44
N THR A 527 0.28 17.35 2.34
CA THR A 527 1.74 17.49 2.43
C THR A 527 2.44 16.33 1.75
N GLY A 528 3.58 16.59 1.09
CA GLY A 528 4.44 15.56 0.51
C GLY A 528 5.90 15.75 0.89
N ALA A 529 6.66 14.66 0.91
CA ALA A 529 8.10 14.70 1.11
C ALA A 529 8.79 13.61 0.27
N GLU A 530 9.97 13.94 -0.24
CA GLU A 530 10.88 12.97 -0.82
C GLU A 530 11.53 12.15 0.31
N VAL A 531 11.58 10.84 0.13
CA VAL A 531 12.25 9.92 1.05
C VAL A 531 13.68 9.72 0.59
N ALA A 532 14.62 9.68 1.52
CA ALA A 532 16.04 9.51 1.23
C ALA A 532 16.32 8.43 0.17
N VAL A 533 17.02 8.85 -0.89
CA VAL A 533 17.48 7.99 -1.98
C VAL A 533 18.69 7.18 -1.48
N SER A 534 18.73 5.88 -1.82
CA SER A 534 19.92 5.08 -1.53
C SER A 534 21.06 5.50 -2.47
N SER A 535 22.19 5.90 -1.92
CA SER A 535 23.37 6.35 -2.70
C SER A 535 23.86 5.30 -3.70
N GLU A 536 23.66 4.00 -3.41
CA GLU A 536 24.09 2.90 -4.28
C GLU A 536 23.18 2.70 -5.50
N LEU A 537 21.89 3.04 -5.39
CA LEU A 537 20.95 2.92 -6.50
C LEU A 537 21.17 4.03 -7.54
N ALA A 538 21.64 5.21 -7.09
CA ALA A 538 22.04 6.29 -7.99
C ALA A 538 23.21 5.89 -8.90
N SER A 539 24.13 5.04 -8.43
CA SER A 539 25.25 4.51 -9.22
C SER A 539 24.87 3.36 -10.16
N SER A 540 23.87 2.54 -9.82
CA SER A 540 23.46 1.38 -10.64
C SER A 540 22.43 1.69 -11.72
N ILE A 541 21.77 2.86 -11.68
CA ILE A 541 20.77 3.29 -12.67
C ILE A 541 21.46 3.93 -13.91
N GLY A 542 22.80 4.02 -13.92
CA GLY A 542 23.55 4.37 -15.11
C GLY A 542 23.59 3.19 -16.10
N TYR A 543 23.02 3.40 -17.29
CA TYR A 543 23.31 2.72 -18.56
C TYR A 543 22.44 1.58 -19.08
N ASP A 544 21.34 1.16 -18.44
CA ASP A 544 20.42 0.21 -19.10
C ASP A 544 18.97 0.70 -19.15
N GLY A 545 18.51 0.99 -20.37
CA GLY A 545 17.19 1.56 -20.68
C GLY A 545 16.01 0.61 -20.49
N HIS A 546 16.20 -0.53 -19.83
CA HIS A 546 15.14 -1.48 -19.54
C HIS A 546 14.43 -1.10 -18.23
N LEU A 547 13.23 -0.53 -18.37
CA LEU A 547 12.31 -0.17 -17.29
C LEU A 547 11.84 -1.41 -16.51
N ALA A 548 12.65 -1.92 -15.58
CA ALA A 548 12.22 -2.97 -14.66
C ALA A 548 11.05 -2.46 -13.81
N LYS A 549 9.92 -3.18 -13.84
CA LYS A 549 8.72 -2.82 -13.07
C LYS A 549 8.99 -2.99 -11.58
N GLY A 550 9.15 -1.88 -10.89
CA GLY A 550 9.30 -1.83 -9.45
C GLY A 550 8.03 -2.25 -8.71
N ASN A 551 8.18 -2.53 -7.41
CA ASN A 551 7.09 -2.76 -6.48
C ASN A 551 7.35 -1.99 -5.19
N VAL A 552 6.29 -1.49 -4.56
CA VAL A 552 6.37 -0.76 -3.31
C VAL A 552 5.25 -1.20 -2.38
N CYS A 553 5.59 -1.42 -1.11
CA CYS A 553 4.64 -1.62 -0.03
C CYS A 553 5.16 -0.88 1.21
N PHE A 554 4.27 -0.51 2.12
CA PHE A 554 4.69 0.19 3.32
C PHE A 554 3.78 -0.14 4.49
N ASP A 555 4.30 0.02 5.70
CA ASP A 555 3.59 0.02 6.96
C ASP A 555 3.82 1.29 7.77
N GLU A 556 3.44 1.31 9.05
CA GLU A 556 3.68 2.47 9.91
C GLU A 556 5.16 2.79 10.12
N ARG A 557 6.02 1.78 10.08
CA ARG A 557 7.43 1.87 10.49
C ARG A 557 8.36 1.86 9.29
N ARG A 558 7.95 1.31 8.14
CA ARG A 558 8.86 1.11 7.01
C ARG A 558 8.17 1.18 5.65
N ILE A 559 8.96 1.53 4.64
CA ILE A 559 8.67 1.33 3.21
C ILE A 559 9.60 0.23 2.71
N ILE A 560 9.08 -0.74 1.95
CA ILE A 560 9.88 -1.71 1.23
C ILE A 560 9.67 -1.51 -0.27
N THR A 561 10.76 -1.40 -1.00
CA THR A 561 10.77 -1.30 -2.47
C THR A 561 11.56 -2.44 -3.07
N ALA A 562 11.05 -3.03 -4.16
CA ALA A 562 11.81 -3.94 -4.99
C ALA A 562 11.97 -3.38 -6.40
N THR A 563 13.18 -3.41 -6.94
CA THR A 563 13.48 -3.00 -8.32
C THR A 563 14.66 -3.79 -8.83
N GLY A 564 14.51 -4.49 -9.97
CA GLY A 564 15.59 -5.27 -10.57
C GLY A 564 16.25 -6.28 -9.62
N GLY A 565 15.46 -6.98 -8.79
CA GLY A 565 15.96 -7.97 -7.81
C GLY A 565 16.45 -7.39 -6.49
N ASN A 566 16.72 -6.08 -6.43
CA ASN A 566 17.14 -5.43 -5.19
C ASN A 566 15.94 -5.07 -4.32
N ILE A 567 15.95 -5.52 -3.06
CA ILE A 567 14.94 -5.18 -2.06
C ILE A 567 15.55 -4.23 -1.04
N LEU A 568 14.97 -3.03 -0.92
CA LEU A 568 15.39 -1.99 0.01
C LEU A 568 14.30 -1.73 1.04
N VAL A 569 14.69 -1.71 2.31
CA VAL A 569 13.84 -1.37 3.46
C VAL A 569 14.22 0.01 3.96
N ARG A 570 13.24 0.91 4.07
CA ARG A 570 13.42 2.26 4.61
C ARG A 570 12.66 2.37 5.91
N ARG A 571 13.36 2.56 7.02
CA ARG A 571 12.78 2.56 8.38
C ARG A 571 12.65 3.97 8.93
N PHE A 572 11.47 4.28 9.43
CA PHE A 572 11.10 5.59 9.99
C PHE A 572 11.08 5.60 11.52
N ASP A 573 11.38 4.48 12.17
CA ASP A 573 11.43 4.30 13.63
C ASP A 573 12.77 4.70 14.28
N ILE A 574 13.60 5.44 13.54
CA ILE A 574 14.87 6.04 13.99
C ILE A 574 14.70 7.01 15.14
#